data_AF-A0A6J4TIF1-F1
#
_entry.id   AF-A0A6J4TIF1-F1
#
_cell.length_a   1.000
_cell.length_b   1.000
_cell.length_c   1.000
_cell.angle_alpha   90.00
_cell.angle_beta   90.00
_cell.angle_gamma   90.00
#
_symmetry.space_group_name_H-M   'P 1'
#
loop_
_entity.id
_entity.type
_entity.pdbx_description
1 polymer ?
#
loop_
_entity_poly.entity_id
_entity_poly.type
_entity_poly.pdbx_seq_one_letter_code
_entity_poly.pdbx_strand_id
1 'polypeptide(L)' 'MTRDKTEPLTGDAKWQAERKAIAANNDAAHKRARKDRDAEDAAVHARRREVERREMDQLPSQPTRPTS' A
#
# COMPACT_ATOMS: atom_id res chain seq x y z
N MET A 1 15.45 31.71 32.31
CA MET A 1 16.21 30.50 31.98
C MET A 1 15.60 29.33 32.74
N THR A 2 14.52 28.75 32.23
CA THR A 2 13.93 27.52 32.79
C THR A 2 14.81 26.37 32.32
N ARG A 3 15.67 25.88 33.21
CA ARG A 3 16.33 24.60 33.01
C ARG A 3 15.21 23.56 33.10
N ASP A 4 14.67 23.15 31.96
CA ASP A 4 13.80 22.01 31.85
C ASP A 4 14.62 20.79 32.31
N LYS A 5 14.54 20.52 33.61
CA LYS A 5 15.01 19.29 34.20
C LYS A 5 14.01 18.22 33.79
N THR A 6 14.08 17.77 32.55
CA THR A 6 13.44 16.53 32.14
C THR A 6 14.26 15.43 32.78
N GLU A 7 13.96 15.12 34.03
CA GLU A 7 14.48 13.90 34.66
C GLU A 7 14.18 12.73 33.72
N PRO A 8 15.14 11.83 33.47
CA PRO A 8 14.91 10.73 32.57
C PRO A 8 13.71 9.92 33.07
N LEU A 9 12.73 9.69 32.19
CA LEU A 9 11.61 8.79 32.51
C LEU A 9 12.19 7.44 32.92
N THR A 10 11.76 6.92 34.07
CA THR A 10 12.19 5.62 34.60
C THR A 10 11.00 4.67 34.68
N GLY A 11 11.30 3.36 34.72
CA GLY A 11 10.30 2.30 34.85
C GLY A 11 9.19 2.37 33.80
N ASP A 12 7.94 2.32 34.25
CA ASP A 12 6.75 2.25 33.40
C ASP A 12 6.59 3.46 32.49
N ALA A 13 6.98 4.66 32.94
CA ALA A 13 6.87 5.86 32.12
C ALA A 13 7.81 5.80 30.90
N LYS A 14 9.02 5.25 31.08
CA LYS A 14 9.94 5.00 29.97
C LYS A 14 9.39 3.95 29.01
N TRP A 15 8.85 2.87 29.56
CA TRP A 15 8.29 1.79 28.76
C TRP A 15 7.10 2.24 27.92
N GLN A 16 6.18 3.04 28.48
CA GLN A 16 5.05 3.60 27.73
C GLN A 16 5.51 4.58 26.65
N ALA A 17 6.49 5.43 26.93
CA ALA A 17 7.06 6.35 25.95
C ALA A 17 7.71 5.58 24.78
N GLU A 18 8.48 4.55 25.07
CA GLU A 18 9.12 3.69 24.07
C GLU A 18 8.08 2.95 23.23
N ARG A 19 7.06 2.36 23.86
CA ARG A 19 5.96 1.70 23.15
C ARG A 19 5.24 2.64 22.20
N LYS A 20 4.98 3.88 22.64
CA LYS A 20 4.35 4.90 21.81
C LYS A 20 5.24 5.29 20.63
N ALA A 21 6.55 5.42 20.85
CA ALA A 21 7.51 5.71 19.79
C ALA A 21 7.56 4.59 18.75
N ILE A 22 7.61 3.33 19.18
CA ILE A 22 7.58 2.16 18.31
C ILE A 22 6.28 2.11 17.50
N ALA A 23 5.13 2.32 18.14
CA ALA A 23 3.83 2.34 17.47
C ALA A 23 3.78 3.43 16.38
N ALA A 24 4.26 4.64 16.69
CA ALA A 24 4.31 5.74 15.72
C ALA A 24 5.22 5.41 14.52
N ASN A 25 6.38 4.78 14.77
CA ASN A 25 7.29 4.34 13.71
C ASN A 25 6.66 3.26 12.83
N ASN A 26 5.96 2.28 13.43
CA ASN A 26 5.26 1.23 12.69
C ASN A 26 4.13 1.81 11.84
N ASP A 27 3.34 2.73 12.38
CA ASP A 27 2.28 3.41 11.63
C ASP A 27 2.84 4.19 10.44
N ALA A 28 3.96 4.88 10.62
CA ALA A 28 4.66 5.57 9.54
C ALA A 28 5.17 4.59 8.47
N ALA A 29 5.76 3.46 8.88
CA ALA A 29 6.21 2.41 7.97
C ALA A 29 5.04 1.80 7.18
N HIS A 30 3.93 1.47 7.84
CA HIS A 30 2.74 0.95 7.18
C HIS A 30 2.13 1.95 6.20
N LYS A 31 2.11 3.24 6.53
CA LYS A 31 1.64 4.30 5.60
C LYS A 31 2.51 4.40 4.35
N ARG A 32 3.84 4.28 4.50
CA ARG A 32 4.78 4.25 3.36
C ARG A 32 4.55 3.01 2.50
N ALA A 33 4.54 1.83 3.12
CA ALA A 33 4.33 0.57 2.43
C ALA A 33 2.95 0.45 1.75
N ARG A 34 1.92 1.16 2.22
CA ARG A 34 0.63 1.24 1.52
C ARG A 34 0.75 2.00 0.20
N LYS A 35 1.41 3.17 0.21
CA LYS A 35 1.63 3.97 -1.01
C LYS A 35 2.44 3.20 -2.06
N ASP A 36 3.46 2.47 -1.62
CA ASP A 36 4.30 1.69 -2.53
C ASP A 36 3.51 0.53 -3.15
N ARG A 37 2.69 -0.18 -2.34
CA ARG A 37 1.80 -1.25 -2.84
C ARG A 37 0.72 -0.74 -3.78
N ASP A 38 0.09 0.40 -3.49
CA ASP A 38 -0.93 0.96 -4.38
C ASP A 38 -0.36 1.27 -5.77
N ALA A 39 0.92 1.69 -5.85
CA ALA A 39 1.62 1.93 -7.11
C ALA A 39 1.95 0.63 -7.85
N GLU A 40 2.42 -0.41 -7.13
CA GLU A 40 2.68 -1.73 -7.70
C GLU A 40 1.39 -2.40 -8.20
N ASP A 41 0.32 -2.35 -7.42
CA ASP A 41 -0.99 -2.92 -7.77
C ASP A 41 -1.55 -2.28 -9.05
N ALA A 42 -1.45 -0.96 -9.18
CA ALA A 42 -1.87 -0.26 -10.39
C ALA A 42 -1.12 -0.76 -11.65
N ALA A 43 0.20 -0.98 -11.54
CA ALA A 43 1.00 -1.51 -12.64
C ALA A 43 0.62 -2.96 -13.00
N VAL A 44 0.38 -3.80 -12.00
CA VAL A 44 -0.08 -5.20 -12.19
C VAL A 44 -1.45 -5.22 -12.86
N HIS A 45 -2.40 -4.39 -12.42
CA HIS A 45 -3.73 -4.30 -13.02
C HIS A 45 -3.67 -3.80 -14.47
N ALA A 46 -2.85 -2.79 -14.77
CA ALA A 46 -2.65 -2.31 -16.13
C ALA A 46 -2.10 -3.42 -17.04
N ARG A 47 -1.11 -4.18 -16.56
CA ARG A 47 -0.54 -5.31 -17.30
C ARG A 47 -1.57 -6.41 -17.55
N ARG A 48 -2.40 -6.76 -16.56
CA ARG A 48 -3.48 -7.75 -16.73
C ARG A 48 -4.48 -7.32 -17.78
N ARG A 49 -4.95 -6.08 -17.75
CA ARG A 49 -5.89 -5.53 -18.76
C ARG A 49 -5.32 -5.57 -20.18
N GLU A 50 -4.04 -5.26 -20.34
CA GLU A 50 -3.36 -5.32 -21.64
C GLU A 50 -3.30 -6.77 -22.18
N VAL A 51 -3.00 -7.74 -21.31
CA VAL A 51 -3.00 -9.16 -21.68
C VAL A 51 -4.40 -9.63 -22.06
N GLU A 52 -5.41 -9.34 -21.23
CA GLU A 52 -6.81 -9.69 -21.50
C GLU A 52 -7.28 -9.10 -22.85
N ARG A 53 -6.94 -7.85 -23.15
CA ARG A 53 -7.28 -7.24 -24.45
C ARG A 53 -6.66 -8.01 -25.61
N ARG A 54 -5.37 -8.34 -25.52
CA ARG A 54 -4.68 -9.10 -26.58
C ARG A 54 -5.24 -10.50 -26.75
N GLU A 55 -5.66 -11.14 -25.67
CA GLU A 55 -6.30 -12.45 -25.71
C GLU A 55 -7.67 -12.35 -26.40
N MET A 56 -8.47 -11.32 -26.09
CA MET A 56 -9.75 -11.07 -26.73
C MET A 56 -9.62 -10.72 -28.21
N ASP A 57 -8.62 -9.93 -28.59
CA ASP A 57 -8.33 -9.58 -29.99
C ASP A 57 -7.95 -10.81 -30.83
N GLN A 58 -7.42 -11.86 -30.19
CA GLN A 58 -7.07 -13.13 -30.84
C GLN A 58 -8.25 -14.11 -30.92
N LEU A 59 -9.40 -13.79 -30.31
CA LEU A 59 -10.56 -14.67 -30.39
C LEU A 59 -11.21 -14.56 -31.78
N PRO A 60 -11.51 -15.70 -32.42
CA PRO A 60 -12.25 -15.70 -33.68
C PRO A 60 -13.65 -15.11 -33.46
N SER A 61 -14.07 -14.17 -34.31
CA SER A 61 -15.44 -13.66 -34.26
C SER A 61 -16.43 -14.75 -34.70
N GLN A 62 -17.57 -14.85 -34.01
CA GLN A 62 -18.66 -15.70 -34.47
C GLN A 62 -19.13 -15.22 -35.86
N PRO A 63 -19.29 -16.11 -36.84
CA PRO A 63 -19.77 -15.73 -38.15
C PRO A 63 -21.18 -15.13 -38.03
N THR A 64 -21.36 -13.93 -38.57
CA THR A 64 -22.68 -13.28 -38.64
C THR A 64 -23.61 -14.17 -39.46
N ARG A 65 -24.69 -14.67 -38.86
CA ARG A 65 -25.73 -15.40 -39.60
C ARG A 65 -26.27 -14.45 -40.70
N PRO A 66 -26.29 -14.86 -41.97
CA PRO A 66 -26.93 -14.08 -43.00
C PRO A 66 -28.42 -13.96 -42.64
N THR A 67 -28.89 -12.73 -42.47
CA THR A 67 -30.32 -12.43 -42.38
C THR A 67 -30.94 -12.79 -43.72
N SER A 68 -31.84 -13.78 -43.70
CA SER A 68 -32.62 -14.23 -44.86
C SER A 68 -33.53 -13.13 -45.41
#